data_AF-A0A2M6K9M5-F1
#
_entry.id   AF-A0A2M6K9M5-F1
#
_cell.length_a   1.000
_cell.length_b   1.000
_cell.length_c   1.000
_cell.angle_alpha   90.00
_cell.angle_beta   90.00
_cell.angle_gamma   90.00
#
_symmetry.space_group_name_H-M   'P 1'
#
loop_
_entity.id
_entity.type
_entity.pdbx_description
1 polymer ?
#
loop_
_entity_poly.entity_id
_entity_poly.type
_entity_poly.pdbx_seq_one_letter_code
_entity_poly.pdbx_strand_id
1 'polypeptide(L)'
;MKNLIEKNKKTIIFLLLYFGITTVVFFTVDKDLAKTIGIFGLLIFSLQESFKYFLDRDLELFKLTLDKERIKYEKLQTRRAEVSEEFYNLIIEMKFSLDRLFNLGSDENKKKYFDEAGKSLYKFRIKFEKRKLYFNEELEKDIESIANIFTQFYFYAAYYEHEPAIMNEKFETRKLGETEIQEHRDRNKKLMDEKVPIVLENINKKFKKMLGE
;
A
#
# COMPACT_ATOMS: atom_id res chain seq x y z
N MET A 1 44.47 -4.61 -17.70
CA MET A 1 44.87 -3.93 -18.96
C MET A 1 44.03 -4.33 -20.17
N LYS A 2 43.74 -5.63 -20.43
CA LYS A 2 42.93 -6.06 -21.58
C LYS A 2 41.53 -5.42 -21.68
N ASN A 3 40.77 -5.33 -20.57
CA ASN A 3 39.43 -4.72 -20.58
C ASN A 3 39.39 -3.19 -20.85
N LEU A 4 40.48 -2.48 -20.53
CA LEU A 4 40.59 -1.03 -20.80
C LEU A 4 40.90 -0.76 -22.27
N ILE A 5 41.71 -1.61 -22.90
CA ILE A 5 42.04 -1.54 -24.33
C ILE A 5 40.81 -1.87 -25.18
N GLU A 6 40.01 -2.84 -24.75
CA GLU A 6 38.80 -3.25 -25.48
C GLU A 6 37.69 -2.20 -25.41
N LYS A 7 37.49 -1.57 -24.23
CA LYS A 7 36.53 -0.47 -24.03
C LYS A 7 36.89 0.77 -24.84
N ASN A 8 38.18 1.06 -25.02
CA ASN A 8 38.67 2.27 -25.70
C ASN A 8 39.13 2.03 -27.14
N LYS A 9 38.93 0.82 -27.69
CA LYS A 9 39.44 0.41 -29.00
C LYS A 9 38.98 1.34 -30.13
N LYS A 10 37.71 1.78 -30.10
CA LYS A 10 37.15 2.71 -31.09
C LYS A 10 37.79 4.11 -31.01
N THR A 11 38.02 4.60 -29.80
CA THR A 11 38.68 5.89 -29.54
C THR A 11 40.14 5.88 -30.00
N ILE A 12 40.86 4.79 -29.75
CA ILE A 12 42.26 4.63 -30.17
C ILE A 12 42.36 4.58 -31.70
N ILE A 13 41.48 3.82 -32.36
CA ILE A 13 41.43 3.75 -33.84
C ILE A 13 41.08 5.11 -34.45
N PHE A 14 40.12 5.83 -33.86
CA PHE A 14 39.75 7.17 -34.31
C PHE A 14 40.93 8.14 -34.20
N LEU A 15 41.63 8.18 -33.07
CA LEU A 15 42.79 9.05 -32.87
C LEU A 15 43.91 8.73 -33.87
N LEU A 16 44.19 7.45 -34.12
CA LEU A 16 45.22 7.03 -35.09
C LEU A 16 44.88 7.48 -36.52
N LEU A 17 43.62 7.32 -36.95
CA LEU A 17 43.17 7.78 -38.27
C LEU A 17 43.16 9.31 -38.36
N TYR A 18 42.72 9.99 -37.30
CA TYR A 18 42.64 11.44 -37.25
C TYR A 18 44.01 12.11 -37.33
N PHE A 19 44.98 11.63 -36.55
CA PHE A 19 46.37 12.11 -36.62
C PHE A 19 47.02 11.75 -37.96
N GLY A 20 46.73 10.56 -38.52
CA GLY A 20 47.22 10.18 -39.86
C GLY A 20 46.75 11.14 -40.95
N ILE A 21 45.45 11.44 -41.00
CA ILE A 21 44.84 12.32 -42.01
C ILE A 21 45.34 13.76 -41.86
N THR A 22 45.34 14.30 -40.63
CA THR A 22 45.82 15.67 -40.37
C THR A 22 47.30 15.84 -40.71
N THR A 23 48.14 14.82 -40.45
CA THR A 23 49.56 14.86 -40.82
C THR A 23 49.74 14.84 -42.34
N VAL A 24 49.00 13.99 -43.06
CA VAL A 24 49.08 13.93 -44.54
C VAL A 24 48.64 15.27 -45.15
N VAL A 25 47.53 15.85 -44.70
CA VAL A 25 47.02 17.15 -45.20
C VAL A 25 48.00 18.29 -44.91
N PHE A 26 48.65 18.27 -43.73
CA PHE A 26 49.65 19.27 -43.35
C PHE A 26 50.88 19.29 -44.28
N PHE A 27 51.32 18.12 -44.74
CA PHE A 27 52.50 17.99 -45.61
C PHE A 27 52.19 18.07 -47.10
N THR A 28 50.95 17.80 -47.53
CA THR A 28 50.62 17.67 -48.96
C THR A 28 49.70 18.75 -49.53
N VAL A 29 48.93 19.45 -48.70
CA VAL A 29 47.88 20.37 -49.18
C VAL A 29 48.09 21.79 -48.65
N ASP A 30 47.83 22.03 -47.37
CA ASP A 30 47.88 23.37 -46.77
C ASP A 30 47.99 23.26 -45.24
N LYS A 31 48.93 24.01 -44.65
CA LYS A 31 49.21 23.99 -43.21
C LYS A 31 48.09 24.63 -42.38
N ASP A 32 47.43 25.66 -42.89
CA ASP A 32 46.36 26.35 -42.18
C ASP A 32 45.03 25.59 -42.29
N LEU A 33 44.81 24.88 -43.41
CA LEU A 33 43.72 23.93 -43.54
C LEU A 33 43.87 22.76 -42.53
N ALA A 34 45.08 22.20 -42.42
CA ALA A 34 45.36 21.11 -41.49
C ALA A 34 45.20 21.51 -40.01
N LYS A 35 45.60 22.74 -39.63
CA LYS A 35 45.35 23.28 -38.28
C LYS A 35 43.86 23.42 -37.99
N THR A 36 43.10 23.96 -38.95
CA THR A 36 41.65 24.15 -38.82
C THR A 36 40.96 22.80 -38.62
N ILE A 37 41.27 21.80 -39.48
CA ILE A 37 40.74 20.44 -39.35
C ILE A 37 41.15 19.82 -38.00
N GLY A 38 42.41 20.00 -37.60
CA GLY A 38 43.00 19.53 -36.34
C GLY A 38 42.32 20.07 -35.07
N ILE A 39 41.93 21.35 -35.08
CA ILE A 39 41.25 21.99 -33.94
C ILE A 39 39.77 21.59 -33.93
N PHE A 40 39.09 21.66 -35.07
CA PHE A 40 37.66 21.33 -35.15
C PHE A 40 37.37 19.86 -34.85
N GLY A 41 38.19 18.93 -35.34
CA GLY A 41 37.96 17.50 -35.04
C GLY A 41 38.21 17.14 -33.58
N LEU A 42 39.19 17.77 -32.92
CA LEU A 42 39.40 17.62 -31.47
C LEU A 42 38.26 18.24 -30.66
N LEU A 43 37.75 19.40 -31.09
CA LEU A 43 36.57 20.04 -30.48
C LEU A 43 35.32 19.16 -30.60
N ILE A 44 35.01 18.68 -31.80
CA ILE A 44 33.85 17.82 -32.05
C ILE A 44 33.95 16.51 -31.27
N PHE A 45 35.14 15.89 -31.24
CA PHE A 45 35.39 14.67 -30.47
C PHE A 45 35.21 14.91 -28.96
N SER A 46 35.78 15.99 -28.43
CA SER A 46 35.66 16.36 -27.01
C SER A 46 34.22 16.69 -26.63
N LEU A 47 33.48 17.38 -27.50
CA LEU A 47 32.06 17.69 -27.33
C LEU A 47 31.22 16.41 -27.33
N GLN A 48 31.43 15.50 -28.28
CA GLN A 48 30.71 14.22 -28.33
C GLN A 48 30.93 13.38 -27.08
N GLU A 49 32.18 13.28 -26.62
CA GLU A 49 32.50 12.43 -25.48
C GLU A 49 32.02 13.04 -24.17
N SER A 50 32.07 14.37 -24.04
CA SER A 50 31.45 15.10 -22.93
C SER A 50 29.94 14.91 -22.93
N PHE A 51 29.27 15.05 -24.08
CA PHE A 51 27.83 14.84 -24.21
C PHE A 51 27.41 13.41 -23.83
N LYS A 52 28.11 12.38 -24.30
CA LYS A 52 27.84 10.99 -23.91
C LYS A 52 28.01 10.79 -22.41
N TYR A 53 29.09 11.30 -21.83
CA TYR A 53 29.33 11.20 -20.40
C TYR A 53 28.21 11.87 -19.58
N PHE A 54 27.76 13.06 -19.98
CA PHE A 54 26.64 13.74 -19.33
C PHE A 54 25.33 12.96 -19.47
N LEU A 55 25.01 12.47 -20.68
CA LEU A 55 23.80 11.70 -20.92
C LEU A 55 23.79 10.37 -20.16
N ASP A 56 24.90 9.63 -20.16
CA ASP A 56 25.01 8.36 -19.44
C ASP A 56 24.86 8.57 -17.92
N ARG A 57 25.48 9.62 -17.38
CA ARG A 57 25.36 9.98 -15.97
C ARG A 57 23.93 10.36 -15.59
N ASP A 58 23.28 11.20 -16.38
CA ASP A 58 21.92 11.64 -16.11
C ASP A 58 20.92 10.47 -16.27
N LEU A 59 21.17 9.57 -17.23
CA LEU A 59 20.40 8.34 -17.42
C LEU A 59 20.58 7.35 -16.27
N GLU A 60 21.80 7.19 -15.74
CA GLU A 60 22.07 6.38 -14.54
C GLU A 60 21.39 6.95 -13.30
N LEU A 61 21.45 8.28 -13.09
CA LEU A 61 20.75 8.96 -11.99
C LEU A 61 19.24 8.81 -12.10
N PHE A 62 18.70 8.92 -13.31
CA PHE A 62 17.29 8.72 -13.57
C PHE A 62 16.85 7.27 -13.28
N LYS A 63 17.63 6.27 -13.74
CA LYS A 63 17.40 4.85 -13.44
C LYS A 63 17.46 4.57 -11.93
N LEU A 64 18.47 5.08 -11.22
CA LEU A 64 18.59 4.94 -9.77
C LEU A 64 17.42 5.56 -9.02
N THR A 65 16.93 6.71 -9.49
CA THR A 65 15.77 7.38 -8.90
C THR A 65 14.49 6.58 -9.15
N LEU A 66 14.30 6.08 -10.38
CA LEU A 66 13.21 5.18 -10.74
C LEU A 66 13.22 3.90 -9.91
N ASP A 67 14.38 3.26 -9.73
CA ASP A 67 14.51 2.05 -8.91
C ASP A 67 14.19 2.31 -7.43
N LYS A 68 14.65 3.44 -6.88
CA LYS A 68 14.31 3.85 -5.51
C LYS A 68 12.81 4.08 -5.35
N GLU A 69 12.18 4.79 -6.29
CA GLU A 69 10.75 5.01 -6.27
C GLU A 69 9.99 3.70 -6.45
N ARG A 70 10.42 2.83 -7.38
CA ARG A 70 9.84 1.49 -7.58
C ARG A 70 9.88 0.65 -6.30
N ILE A 71 11.02 0.60 -5.61
CA ILE A 71 11.17 -0.12 -4.34
C ILE A 71 10.24 0.45 -3.26
N LYS A 72 10.10 1.79 -3.17
CA LYS A 72 9.15 2.41 -2.23
C LYS A 72 7.71 2.04 -2.57
N TYR A 73 7.34 2.09 -3.85
CA TYR A 73 6.01 1.70 -4.32
C TYR A 73 5.71 0.23 -4.04
N GLU A 74 6.63 -0.68 -4.37
CA GLU A 74 6.52 -2.12 -4.08
C GLU A 74 6.31 -2.34 -2.57
N LYS A 75 7.14 -1.75 -1.71
CA LYS A 75 6.98 -1.85 -0.25
C LYS A 75 5.63 -1.34 0.24
N LEU A 76 5.16 -0.20 -0.29
CA LEU A 76 3.87 0.35 0.09
C LEU A 76 2.71 -0.54 -0.37
N GLN A 77 2.80 -1.10 -1.58
CA GLN A 77 1.79 -2.02 -2.12
C GLN A 77 1.75 -3.32 -1.31
N THR A 78 2.90 -3.92 -1.01
CA THR A 78 2.99 -5.08 -0.11
C THR A 78 2.34 -4.78 1.23
N ARG A 79 2.65 -3.62 1.83
CA ARG A 79 2.07 -3.24 3.12
C ARG A 79 0.55 -3.05 3.06
N ARG A 80 0.03 -2.48 1.97
CA ARG A 80 -1.42 -2.33 1.76
C ARG A 80 -2.11 -3.70 1.59
N ALA A 81 -1.47 -4.64 0.90
CA ALA A 81 -1.97 -6.01 0.76
C ALA A 81 -2.03 -6.73 2.12
N GLU A 82 -0.95 -6.70 2.91
CA GLU A 82 -0.91 -7.26 4.27
C GLU A 82 -2.00 -6.68 5.18
N VAL A 83 -2.18 -5.36 5.13
CA VAL A 83 -3.23 -4.69 5.93
C VAL A 83 -4.62 -5.13 5.46
N SER A 84 -4.84 -5.25 4.15
CA SER A 84 -6.14 -5.67 3.60
C SER A 84 -6.50 -7.10 4.01
N GLU A 85 -5.54 -8.02 3.94
CA GLU A 85 -5.70 -9.41 4.39
C GLU A 85 -5.99 -9.50 5.90
N GLU A 86 -5.23 -8.76 6.72
CA GLU A 86 -5.46 -8.68 8.17
C GLU A 86 -6.88 -8.18 8.48
N PHE A 87 -7.37 -7.17 7.76
CA PHE A 87 -8.71 -6.63 7.96
C PHE A 87 -9.82 -7.57 7.51
N TYR A 88 -9.62 -8.28 6.41
CA TYR A 88 -10.54 -9.32 5.96
C TYR A 88 -10.74 -10.37 7.07
N ASN A 89 -9.64 -10.85 7.66
CA ASN A 89 -9.67 -11.82 8.75
C ASN A 89 -10.31 -11.25 10.03
N LEU A 90 -10.00 -9.99 10.39
CA LEU A 90 -10.57 -9.34 11.58
C LEU A 90 -12.10 -9.14 11.46
N ILE A 91 -12.61 -8.79 10.28
CA ILE A 91 -14.06 -8.67 10.04
C ILE A 91 -14.75 -10.03 10.22
N ILE A 92 -14.14 -11.10 9.69
CA ILE A 92 -14.66 -12.46 9.83
C ILE A 92 -14.63 -12.93 11.28
N GLU A 93 -13.50 -12.76 11.99
CA GLU A 93 -13.37 -13.07 13.42
C GLU A 93 -14.47 -12.37 14.23
N MET A 94 -14.70 -11.08 13.95
CA MET A 94 -15.69 -10.30 14.67
C MET A 94 -17.12 -10.75 14.36
N LYS A 95 -17.44 -11.01 13.09
CA LYS A 95 -18.74 -11.57 12.68
C LYS A 95 -19.02 -12.88 13.44
N PHE A 96 -18.07 -13.81 13.44
CA PHE A 96 -18.23 -15.08 14.14
C PHE A 96 -18.38 -14.92 15.66
N SER A 97 -17.65 -13.99 16.29
CA SER A 97 -17.81 -13.73 17.72
C SER A 97 -19.18 -13.15 18.06
N LEU A 98 -19.71 -12.24 17.24
CA LEU A 98 -21.06 -11.70 17.42
C LEU A 98 -22.15 -12.74 17.14
N ASP A 99 -22.01 -13.52 16.07
CA ASP A 99 -22.95 -14.60 15.76
C ASP A 99 -23.04 -15.61 16.92
N ARG A 100 -21.90 -15.99 17.51
CA ARG A 100 -21.87 -16.88 18.68
C ARG A 100 -22.55 -16.26 19.89
N LEU A 101 -22.27 -15.00 20.19
CA LEU A 101 -22.91 -14.28 21.30
C LEU A 101 -24.45 -14.30 21.21
N PHE A 102 -25.00 -14.21 19.99
CA PHE A 102 -26.44 -14.06 19.79
C PHE A 102 -27.21 -15.38 19.54
N ASN A 103 -26.57 -16.40 18.99
CA ASN A 103 -27.23 -17.66 18.63
C ASN A 103 -27.33 -18.67 19.78
N LEU A 104 -26.81 -18.38 20.98
CA LEU A 104 -26.67 -19.38 22.06
C LEU A 104 -27.72 -19.31 23.18
N GLY A 105 -28.63 -18.33 23.17
CA GLY A 105 -29.72 -18.28 24.17
C GLY A 105 -29.21 -18.22 25.61
N SER A 106 -29.66 -19.14 26.47
CA SER A 106 -29.39 -19.24 27.92
C SER A 106 -28.18 -20.11 28.25
N ASP A 107 -27.14 -20.10 27.41
CA ASP A 107 -25.96 -20.97 27.56
C ASP A 107 -25.12 -20.55 28.79
N GLU A 108 -24.63 -21.51 29.58
CA GLU A 108 -23.71 -21.26 30.70
C GLU A 108 -22.42 -20.55 30.24
N ASN A 109 -22.09 -20.67 28.95
CA ASN A 109 -20.92 -20.04 28.34
C ASN A 109 -21.15 -18.60 27.86
N LYS A 110 -22.35 -18.01 28.03
CA LYS A 110 -22.69 -16.68 27.51
C LYS A 110 -21.70 -15.58 27.91
N LYS A 111 -21.29 -15.57 29.19
CA LYS A 111 -20.28 -14.65 29.72
C LYS A 111 -18.93 -14.78 29.00
N LYS A 112 -18.49 -16.01 28.71
CA LYS A 112 -17.25 -16.26 27.96
C LYS A 112 -17.34 -15.70 26.54
N TYR A 113 -18.47 -15.88 25.86
CA TYR A 113 -18.67 -15.35 24.51
C TYR A 113 -18.78 -13.83 24.48
N PHE A 114 -19.37 -13.24 25.52
CA PHE A 114 -19.40 -11.80 25.72
C PHE A 114 -17.97 -11.24 25.85
N ASP A 115 -17.14 -11.84 26.72
CA ASP A 115 -15.74 -11.45 26.87
C ASP A 115 -14.92 -11.64 25.57
N GLU A 116 -15.16 -12.73 24.83
CA GLU A 116 -14.54 -12.97 23.52
C GLU A 116 -14.93 -11.90 22.50
N ALA A 117 -16.23 -11.59 22.38
CA ALA A 117 -16.72 -10.55 21.48
C ALA A 117 -16.18 -9.17 21.83
N GLY A 118 -16.08 -8.84 23.12
CA GLY A 118 -15.48 -7.59 23.60
C GLY A 118 -14.01 -7.46 23.23
N LYS A 119 -13.23 -8.54 23.43
CA LYS A 119 -11.82 -8.61 23.02
C LYS A 119 -11.65 -8.48 21.50
N SER A 120 -12.49 -9.17 20.73
CA SER A 120 -12.49 -9.06 19.27
C SER A 120 -12.82 -7.64 18.80
N LEU A 121 -13.83 -7.00 19.40
CA LEU A 121 -14.22 -5.63 19.06
C LEU A 121 -13.10 -4.63 19.37
N TYR A 122 -12.49 -4.74 20.54
CA TYR A 122 -11.38 -3.88 20.94
C TYR A 122 -10.17 -4.05 20.01
N LYS A 123 -9.79 -5.30 19.70
CA LYS A 123 -8.72 -5.63 18.75
C LYS A 123 -9.02 -5.01 17.38
N PHE A 124 -10.24 -5.16 16.87
CA PHE A 124 -10.69 -4.60 15.61
C PHE A 124 -10.52 -3.08 15.58
N ARG A 125 -11.07 -2.36 16.57
CA ARG A 125 -11.03 -0.89 16.65
C ARG A 125 -9.61 -0.34 16.74
N ILE A 126 -8.77 -0.92 17.59
CA ILE A 126 -7.36 -0.48 17.71
C ILE A 126 -6.60 -0.69 16.41
N LYS A 127 -6.79 -1.85 15.77
CA LYS A 127 -6.12 -2.12 14.50
C LYS A 127 -6.58 -1.17 13.42
N PHE A 128 -7.85 -0.77 13.43
CA PHE A 128 -8.42 0.16 12.45
C PHE A 128 -7.79 1.53 12.57
N GLU A 129 -7.81 2.12 13.76
CA GLU A 129 -7.19 3.44 13.99
C GLU A 129 -5.70 3.47 13.65
N LYS A 130 -4.96 2.40 13.98
CA LYS A 130 -3.53 2.31 13.68
C LYS A 130 -3.22 2.18 12.20
N ARG A 131 -4.17 1.73 11.37
CA ARG A 131 -3.91 1.34 9.97
C ARG A 131 -4.76 2.08 8.95
N LYS A 132 -5.61 3.02 9.38
CA LYS A 132 -6.50 3.77 8.48
C LYS A 132 -5.78 4.45 7.30
N LEU A 133 -4.54 4.90 7.51
CA LEU A 133 -3.70 5.53 6.48
C LEU A 133 -3.37 4.64 5.27
N TYR A 134 -3.56 3.32 5.39
CA TYR A 134 -3.36 2.37 4.30
C TYR A 134 -4.61 2.15 3.45
N PHE A 135 -5.77 2.65 3.88
CA PHE A 135 -7.02 2.58 3.13
C PHE A 135 -7.20 3.81 2.25
N ASN A 136 -7.98 3.66 1.19
CA ASN A 136 -8.54 4.82 0.49
C ASN A 136 -9.81 5.27 1.24
N GLU A 137 -10.24 6.50 0.98
CA GLU A 137 -11.34 7.15 1.70
C GLU A 137 -12.65 6.34 1.66
N GLU A 138 -12.95 5.69 0.53
CA GLU A 138 -14.13 4.82 0.37
C GLU A 138 -14.07 3.60 1.31
N LEU A 139 -12.96 2.85 1.29
CA LEU A 139 -12.80 1.67 2.13
C LEU A 139 -12.71 2.03 3.62
N GLU A 140 -12.10 3.17 3.95
CA GLU A 140 -12.08 3.68 5.31
C GLU A 140 -13.51 3.91 5.84
N LYS A 141 -14.38 4.58 5.05
CA LYS A 141 -15.79 4.81 5.40
C LYS A 141 -16.56 3.50 5.57
N ASP A 142 -16.33 2.54 4.69
CA ASP A 142 -16.96 1.22 4.74
C ASP A 142 -16.57 0.43 6.01
N ILE A 143 -15.27 0.39 6.32
CA ILE A 143 -14.76 -0.29 7.52
C ILE A 143 -15.25 0.42 8.79
N GLU A 144 -15.27 1.76 8.82
CA GLU A 144 -15.80 2.53 9.95
C GLU A 144 -17.31 2.29 10.14
N SER A 145 -18.08 2.18 9.05
CA SER A 145 -19.50 1.82 9.11
C SER A 145 -19.70 0.45 9.77
N ILE A 146 -18.92 -0.56 9.37
CA ILE A 146 -18.96 -1.89 9.99
C ILE A 146 -18.52 -1.84 11.45
N ALA A 147 -17.46 -1.08 11.76
CA ALA A 147 -16.97 -0.92 13.11
C ALA A 147 -18.09 -0.42 14.03
N ASN A 148 -18.86 0.56 13.56
CA ASN A 148 -20.01 1.12 14.28
C ASN A 148 -21.14 0.11 14.45
N ILE A 149 -21.45 -0.69 13.42
CA ILE A 149 -22.42 -1.77 13.50
C ILE A 149 -21.99 -2.78 14.58
N PHE A 150 -20.75 -3.28 14.53
CA PHE A 150 -20.22 -4.21 15.53
C PHE A 150 -20.24 -3.64 16.95
N THR A 151 -19.91 -2.36 17.10
CA THR A 151 -19.99 -1.65 18.38
C THR A 151 -21.41 -1.59 18.90
N GLN A 152 -22.38 -1.19 18.07
CA GLN A 152 -23.78 -1.13 18.45
C GLN A 152 -24.32 -2.49 18.86
N PHE A 153 -23.99 -3.54 18.11
CA PHE A 153 -24.35 -4.92 18.44
C PHE A 153 -23.82 -5.37 19.79
N TYR A 154 -22.53 -5.15 20.04
CA TYR A 154 -21.89 -5.56 21.28
C TYR A 154 -22.46 -4.81 22.49
N PHE A 155 -22.58 -3.48 22.41
CA PHE A 155 -23.16 -2.69 23.50
C PHE A 155 -24.63 -3.01 23.75
N TYR A 156 -25.37 -3.34 22.69
CA TYR A 156 -26.73 -3.82 22.85
C TYR A 156 -26.76 -5.13 23.65
N ALA A 157 -25.95 -6.13 23.28
CA ALA A 157 -25.84 -7.35 24.06
C ALA A 157 -25.41 -7.09 25.52
N ALA A 158 -24.46 -6.16 25.73
CA ALA A 158 -23.94 -5.79 27.04
C ALA A 158 -25.01 -5.24 27.98
N TYR A 159 -25.87 -4.36 27.45
CA TYR A 159 -26.93 -3.69 28.18
C TYR A 159 -27.95 -4.67 28.78
N TYR A 160 -28.16 -5.83 28.18
CA TYR A 160 -29.11 -6.85 28.68
C TYR A 160 -28.46 -7.98 29.46
N GLU A 161 -27.16 -8.25 29.25
CA GLU A 161 -26.39 -9.26 29.99
C GLU A 161 -26.00 -8.78 31.38
N HIS A 162 -25.57 -7.53 31.47
CA HIS A 162 -25.33 -6.89 32.74
C HIS A 162 -26.61 -6.17 33.12
N GLU A 163 -27.32 -6.66 34.13
CA GLU A 163 -28.34 -5.89 34.84
C GLU A 163 -27.87 -4.44 35.05
N PRO A 164 -28.78 -3.44 35.11
CA PRO A 164 -28.49 -2.00 35.18
C PRO A 164 -27.70 -1.55 36.43
N ALA A 165 -27.04 -2.45 37.16
CA ALA A 165 -26.19 -2.15 38.30
C ALA A 165 -24.96 -1.27 37.95
N ILE A 166 -24.51 -1.22 36.68
CA ILE A 166 -23.42 -0.33 36.24
C ILE A 166 -23.97 1.05 35.77
N MET A 167 -25.29 1.21 35.62
CA MET A 167 -25.93 2.45 35.18
C MET A 167 -26.89 3.08 36.21
N ASN A 168 -26.74 2.75 37.49
CA ASN A 168 -27.31 3.54 38.58
C ASN A 168 -26.39 4.76 38.77
N GLU A 169 -26.73 5.96 38.27
CA GLU A 169 -27.41 6.94 39.12
C GLU A 169 -28.20 8.03 38.36
N LYS A 170 -28.29 8.02 37.01
CA LYS A 170 -28.84 9.21 36.30
C LYS A 170 -29.72 8.99 35.07
N PHE A 171 -30.02 7.74 34.70
CA PHE A 171 -30.91 7.48 33.57
C PHE A 171 -32.05 6.58 34.04
N GLU A 172 -33.28 7.11 34.03
CA GLU A 172 -34.50 6.30 34.12
C GLU A 172 -34.52 5.33 32.94
N THR A 173 -33.92 4.16 33.13
CA THR A 173 -33.83 3.15 32.08
C THR A 173 -35.16 2.44 32.01
N ARG A 174 -35.99 2.82 31.04
CA ARG A 174 -37.16 2.04 30.64
C ARG A 174 -36.70 0.62 30.36
N LYS A 175 -37.20 -0.36 31.12
CA LYS A 175 -37.04 -1.78 30.78
C LYS A 175 -37.71 -2.01 29.43
N LEU A 176 -36.91 -2.15 28.37
CA LEU A 176 -37.39 -2.57 27.05
C LEU A 176 -37.93 -4.01 27.18
N GLY A 177 -39.11 -4.27 26.61
CA GLY A 177 -39.72 -5.60 26.66
C GLY A 177 -38.95 -6.61 25.79
N GLU A 178 -39.08 -7.91 26.08
CA GLU A 178 -38.41 -8.98 25.32
C GLU A 178 -38.64 -8.89 23.80
N THR A 179 -39.83 -8.44 23.38
CA THR A 179 -40.17 -8.19 21.98
C THR A 179 -39.31 -7.08 21.35
N GLU A 180 -39.10 -5.96 22.05
CA GLU A 180 -38.26 -4.86 21.57
C GLU A 180 -36.78 -5.30 21.49
N ILE A 181 -36.36 -6.21 22.39
CA ILE A 181 -35.04 -6.83 22.38
C ILE A 181 -34.82 -7.66 21.14
N GLN A 182 -35.80 -8.51 20.83
CA GLN A 182 -35.77 -9.37 19.67
C GLN A 182 -35.79 -8.56 18.37
N GLU A 183 -36.63 -7.53 18.27
CA GLU A 183 -36.66 -6.64 17.10
C GLU A 183 -35.33 -5.94 16.84
N HIS A 184 -34.68 -5.43 17.88
CA HIS A 184 -33.37 -4.79 17.74
C HIS A 184 -32.29 -5.79 17.32
N ARG A 185 -32.29 -6.99 17.92
CA ARG A 185 -31.40 -8.09 17.53
C ARG A 185 -31.57 -8.43 16.06
N ASP A 186 -32.80 -8.59 15.59
CA ASP A 186 -33.10 -8.98 14.21
C ASP A 186 -32.76 -7.87 13.21
N ARG A 187 -33.08 -6.60 13.54
CA ARG A 187 -32.67 -5.44 12.74
C ARG A 187 -31.16 -5.36 12.57
N ASN A 188 -30.45 -5.49 13.68
CA ASN A 188 -29.00 -5.44 13.70
C ASN A 188 -28.44 -6.61 12.89
N LYS A 189 -28.88 -7.86 13.15
CA LYS A 189 -28.44 -9.07 12.43
C LYS A 189 -28.58 -8.90 10.91
N LYS A 190 -29.74 -8.43 10.47
CA LYS A 190 -29.99 -8.08 9.07
C LYS A 190 -28.98 -7.06 8.54
N LEU A 191 -28.72 -5.98 9.28
CA LEU A 191 -27.74 -4.96 8.89
C LEU A 191 -26.33 -5.53 8.73
N MET A 192 -25.92 -6.42 9.63
CA MET A 192 -24.62 -7.10 9.56
C MET A 192 -24.55 -8.03 8.35
N ASP A 193 -25.58 -8.84 8.13
CA ASP A 193 -25.66 -9.77 7.00
C ASP A 193 -25.69 -9.04 5.63
N GLU A 194 -26.21 -7.81 5.59
CA GLU A 194 -26.18 -6.97 4.39
C GLU A 194 -24.83 -6.26 4.20
N LYS A 195 -24.28 -5.66 5.26
CA LYS A 195 -23.10 -4.77 5.15
C LYS A 195 -21.77 -5.52 5.15
N VAL A 196 -21.64 -6.59 5.93
CA VAL A 196 -20.36 -7.32 6.05
C VAL A 196 -19.92 -7.91 4.70
N PRO A 197 -20.77 -8.58 3.91
CA PRO A 197 -20.36 -9.11 2.61
C PRO A 197 -19.88 -8.03 1.64
N ILE A 198 -20.53 -6.87 1.62
CA ILE A 198 -20.18 -5.74 0.73
C ILE A 198 -18.76 -5.27 1.03
N VAL A 199 -18.42 -5.07 2.31
CA VAL A 199 -17.07 -4.60 2.68
C VAL A 199 -16.02 -5.68 2.44
N LEU A 200 -16.34 -6.96 2.71
CA LEU A 200 -15.44 -8.07 2.36
C LEU A 200 -15.18 -8.13 0.86
N GLU A 201 -16.21 -7.93 0.03
CA GLU A 201 -16.07 -7.86 -1.42
C GLU A 201 -15.22 -6.67 -1.86
N ASN A 202 -15.41 -5.49 -1.25
CA ASN A 202 -14.60 -4.30 -1.52
C ASN A 202 -13.13 -4.50 -1.14
N ILE A 203 -12.85 -5.09 0.03
CA ILE A 203 -11.48 -5.46 0.43
C ILE A 203 -10.88 -6.44 -0.57
N ASN A 204 -11.62 -7.48 -0.95
CA ASN A 204 -11.15 -8.49 -1.90
C ASN A 204 -10.86 -7.89 -3.28
N LYS A 205 -11.75 -7.03 -3.80
CA LYS A 205 -11.52 -6.30 -5.07
C LYS A 205 -10.27 -5.43 -5.02
N LYS A 206 -10.05 -4.70 -3.91
CA LYS A 206 -8.83 -3.89 -3.73
C LYS A 206 -7.59 -4.77 -3.65
N PHE A 207 -7.66 -5.90 -2.94
CA PHE A 207 -6.57 -6.84 -2.80
C PHE A 207 -6.18 -7.46 -4.15
N LYS A 208 -7.14 -7.96 -4.93
CA LYS A 208 -6.91 -8.48 -6.29
C LYS A 208 -6.26 -7.45 -7.21
N LYS A 209 -6.76 -6.22 -7.18
CA LYS A 209 -6.16 -5.11 -7.94
C LYS A 209 -4.71 -4.81 -7.53
N MET A 210 -4.35 -4.99 -6.25
CA MET A 210 -2.95 -4.86 -5.79
C MET A 210 -2.07 -6.01 -6.25
N LEU A 211 -2.64 -7.21 -6.45
CA LEU A 211 -1.97 -8.38 -7.00
C LEU A 211 -1.85 -8.35 -8.54
N GLY A 212 -2.57 -7.44 -9.20
CA GLY A 212 -2.59 -7.32 -10.67
C GLY A 212 -3.64 -8.18 -11.37
N GLU A 213 -4.64 -8.66 -10.62
CA GLU A 213 -5.86 -9.32 -11.11
C GLU A 213 -7.02 -8.33 -11.29
#